data_AF-A0A955I614-F1
#
_entry.id   AF-A0A955I614-F1
#
_cell.length_a   1.000
_cell.length_b   1.000
_cell.length_c   1.000
_cell.angle_alpha   90.00
_cell.angle_beta   90.00
_cell.angle_gamma   90.00
#
_symmetry.space_group_name_H-M   'P 1'
#
loop_
_entity.id
_entity.type
_entity.pdbx_description
1 polymer ?
#
loop_
_entity_poly.entity_id
_entity_poly.type
_entity_poly.pdbx_seq_one_letter_code
_entity_poly.pdbx_strand_id
1 'polypeptide(L)'
;MRRFLLPTSQNNYTPYLLHRSALVVYVLVIFLFNVIVGQLGLSTVQAAVDAGTLYSLHNSNRSANGLGGLTVNNQLVTSATNKAQAMLASDCWDHYCPPGTSPWSFILNAGYEYIYAGENLGEGFSNSTTLMNAWMNSPTHRANVLSGNFTEIGIGFAYGSYQGNPNNTIVVVHFGSKQKVTAPAPTAVPATQVTTKTVTPTSKPAPTSVPTLKPTAIPGTNITDPQNGSILNTNAPEIKGTKPDVSVLDIFINDVNVGRVDTGGENFSFRPSALEDGAKTLKAVAYINDEQVNESTLINFTVDTIAPEIDQQKMEISYIEDETEERIKFKIFSAEDTVKVSTNVTSDLFIKNEDGAWEIQIYKELLEGDVVLGITAEDSAGNQTILEIPSSEILGQFEHNAFLSQDYDGNDIRTVVSGSLLGSISAGGIQAQVNFAFIIILFALFMFDFYVIHKSGLTGVKRSKSHLHLSAMIILILVAFMGGFGGSII
;
A
#
# COMPACT_ATOMS: atom_id res chain seq x y z
N MET A 1 13.88 41.44 -36.39
CA MET A 1 13.43 40.63 -35.24
C MET A 1 12.15 41.15 -34.58
N ARG A 2 11.99 42.47 -34.30
CA ARG A 2 10.79 43.00 -33.64
C ARG A 2 9.44 42.57 -34.26
N ARG A 3 9.32 42.51 -35.59
CA ARG A 3 8.08 42.09 -36.29
C ARG A 3 7.70 40.62 -36.13
N PHE A 4 8.63 39.76 -35.71
CA PHE A 4 8.36 38.33 -35.50
C PHE A 4 7.76 38.06 -34.12
N LEU A 5 8.17 38.85 -33.12
CA LEU A 5 7.86 38.65 -31.70
C LEU A 5 6.85 39.67 -31.15
N LEU A 6 6.76 40.87 -31.74
CA LEU A 6 5.95 41.96 -31.20
C LEU A 6 4.85 42.37 -32.19
N PRO A 7 3.63 42.68 -31.71
CA PRO A 7 2.60 43.34 -32.49
C PRO A 7 3.09 44.70 -32.97
N THR A 8 3.06 44.93 -34.28
CA THR A 8 3.42 46.21 -34.90
C THR A 8 2.39 46.53 -35.97
N SER A 9 2.25 47.81 -36.32
CA SER A 9 1.42 48.19 -37.47
C SER A 9 1.84 47.50 -38.78
N GLN A 10 3.10 47.06 -38.86
CA GLN A 10 3.68 46.38 -40.01
C GLN A 10 3.35 44.88 -40.11
N ASN A 11 2.88 44.25 -39.03
CA ASN A 11 2.42 42.84 -39.03
C ASN A 11 0.93 42.72 -38.70
N ASN A 12 0.16 43.79 -38.94
CA ASN A 12 -1.27 43.84 -38.66
C ASN A 12 -1.62 43.49 -37.20
N TYR A 13 -0.69 43.80 -36.28
CA TYR A 13 -0.76 43.48 -34.85
C TYR A 13 -0.79 41.98 -34.52
N THR A 14 -0.43 41.11 -35.46
CA THR A 14 -0.23 39.68 -35.24
C THR A 14 1.24 39.32 -35.48
N PRO A 15 2.01 38.94 -34.45
CA PRO A 15 3.40 38.49 -34.60
C PRO A 15 3.51 37.32 -35.60
N TYR A 16 4.47 37.37 -36.53
CA TYR A 16 4.62 36.35 -37.59
C TYR A 16 4.78 34.91 -37.06
N LEU A 17 5.34 34.74 -35.87
CA LEU A 17 5.49 33.43 -35.21
C LEU A 17 4.16 32.81 -34.75
N LEU A 18 3.09 33.60 -34.69
CA LEU A 18 1.75 33.19 -34.26
C LEU A 18 0.75 33.10 -35.43
N HIS A 19 1.21 33.30 -36.68
CA HIS A 19 0.36 33.08 -37.85
C HIS A 19 0.07 31.59 -38.06
N ARG A 20 -1.11 31.28 -38.61
CA ARG A 20 -1.54 29.91 -38.94
C ARG A 20 -0.52 29.14 -39.79
N SER A 21 0.18 29.82 -40.69
CA SER A 21 1.25 29.23 -41.51
C SER A 21 2.49 28.83 -40.70
N ALA A 22 2.85 29.60 -39.67
CA ALA A 22 3.95 29.25 -38.77
C ALA A 22 3.60 28.04 -37.89
N LEU A 23 2.34 27.94 -37.46
CA LEU A 23 1.85 26.80 -36.67
C LEU A 23 1.91 25.48 -37.46
N VAL A 24 1.57 25.50 -38.75
CA VAL A 24 1.74 24.35 -39.66
C VAL A 24 3.21 23.93 -39.77
N VAL A 25 4.13 24.90 -39.85
CA VAL A 25 5.57 24.62 -39.88
C VAL A 25 6.05 23.99 -38.58
N TYR A 26 5.59 24.45 -37.42
CA TYR A 26 5.93 23.82 -36.14
C TYR A 26 5.45 22.38 -36.04
N VAL A 27 4.21 22.10 -36.45
CA VAL A 27 3.65 20.74 -36.46
C VAL A 27 4.48 19.82 -37.35
N LEU A 28 4.88 20.29 -38.54
CA LEU A 28 5.72 19.50 -39.45
C LEU A 28 7.13 19.26 -38.89
N VAL A 29 7.74 20.26 -38.26
CA VAL A 29 9.07 20.11 -37.63
C VAL A 29 9.00 19.15 -36.44
N ILE A 30 7.95 19.22 -35.62
CA ILE A 30 7.72 18.31 -34.50
C ILE A 30 7.50 16.88 -35.01
N PHE A 31 6.69 16.70 -36.05
CA PHE A 31 6.46 15.40 -36.67
C PHE A 31 7.77 14.82 -37.20
N LEU A 32 8.54 15.60 -37.96
CA LEU A 32 9.85 15.19 -38.47
C LEU A 32 10.85 14.88 -37.35
N PHE A 33 10.90 15.68 -36.29
CA PHE A 33 11.76 15.44 -35.14
C PHE A 33 11.40 14.13 -34.43
N ASN A 34 10.11 13.85 -34.21
CA ASN A 34 9.67 12.59 -33.60
C ASN A 34 9.96 11.37 -34.50
N VAL A 35 9.79 11.51 -35.82
CA VAL A 35 10.15 10.45 -36.78
C VAL A 35 11.66 10.20 -36.78
N ILE A 36 12.47 11.26 -36.73
CA ILE A 36 13.94 11.16 -36.73
C ILE A 36 14.45 10.59 -35.40
N VAL A 37 13.97 11.07 -34.25
CA VAL A 37 14.34 10.54 -32.92
C VAL A 37 13.89 9.08 -32.77
N GLY A 38 12.69 8.75 -33.25
CA GLY A 38 12.19 7.37 -33.26
C GLY A 38 13.00 6.43 -34.17
N GLN A 39 13.55 6.92 -35.29
CA GLN A 39 14.40 6.11 -36.18
C GLN A 39 15.87 6.06 -35.78
N LEU A 40 16.39 7.06 -35.05
CA LEU A 40 17.79 7.10 -34.64
C LEU A 40 18.13 6.20 -33.45
N GLY A 41 17.13 5.57 -32.82
CA GLY A 41 17.36 4.49 -31.85
C GLY A 41 18.30 4.87 -30.71
N LEU A 42 18.28 6.13 -30.25
CA LEU A 42 18.98 6.55 -29.05
C LEU A 42 18.35 5.80 -27.87
N SER A 43 18.91 4.64 -27.55
CA SER A 43 18.47 3.78 -26.47
C SER A 43 18.45 4.61 -25.18
N THR A 44 17.27 4.79 -24.62
CA THR A 44 17.13 5.32 -23.26
C THR A 44 17.96 4.40 -22.36
N VAL A 45 18.98 4.95 -21.71
CA VAL A 45 19.68 4.25 -20.63
C VAL A 45 18.70 4.20 -19.46
N GLN A 46 17.80 3.22 -19.54
CA GLN A 46 16.78 2.93 -18.55
C GLN A 46 17.48 2.21 -17.40
N ALA A 47 17.39 2.71 -16.18
CA ALA A 47 18.00 2.04 -15.02
C ALA A 47 17.40 0.63 -14.90
N ALA A 48 18.22 -0.41 -15.01
CA ALA A 48 17.76 -1.79 -15.00
C ALA A 48 17.15 -2.15 -13.62
N VAL A 49 16.17 -3.08 -13.62
CA VAL A 49 15.71 -3.70 -12.37
C VAL A 49 16.91 -4.37 -11.69
N ASP A 50 17.13 -4.02 -10.42
CA ASP A 50 18.27 -4.45 -9.61
C ASP A 50 17.84 -5.37 -8.45
N ALA A 51 18.62 -6.44 -8.25
CA ALA A 51 18.40 -7.45 -7.22
C ALA A 51 18.55 -6.90 -5.81
N GLY A 52 19.54 -6.04 -5.57
CA GLY A 52 19.81 -5.47 -4.24
C GLY A 52 18.71 -4.52 -3.79
N THR A 53 18.20 -3.72 -4.71
CA THR A 53 17.07 -2.82 -4.52
C THR A 53 15.79 -3.61 -4.25
N LEU A 54 15.49 -4.63 -5.06
CA LEU A 54 14.32 -5.50 -4.81
C LEU A 54 14.42 -6.23 -3.47
N TYR A 55 15.59 -6.77 -3.11
CA TYR A 55 15.82 -7.38 -1.80
C TYR A 55 15.54 -6.41 -0.66
N SER A 56 16.08 -5.19 -0.76
CA SER A 56 15.89 -4.14 0.24
C SER A 56 14.41 -3.76 0.37
N LEU A 57 13.71 -3.63 -0.76
CA LEU A 57 12.28 -3.34 -0.80
C LEU A 57 11.43 -4.47 -0.19
N HIS A 58 11.76 -5.75 -0.45
CA HIS A 58 11.07 -6.87 0.20
C HIS A 58 11.22 -6.81 1.72
N ASN A 59 12.44 -6.62 2.21
CA ASN A 59 12.71 -6.57 3.65
C ASN A 59 12.16 -5.30 4.31
N SER A 60 12.13 -4.18 3.60
CA SER A 60 11.45 -2.96 4.05
C SER A 60 9.96 -3.20 4.24
N ASN A 61 9.29 -3.79 3.24
CA ASN A 61 7.87 -4.12 3.32
C ASN A 61 7.58 -5.13 4.44
N ARG A 62 8.45 -6.13 4.63
CA ARG A 62 8.29 -7.12 5.71
C ARG A 62 8.51 -6.52 7.09
N SER A 63 9.54 -5.70 7.26
CA SER A 63 9.82 -5.00 8.51
C SER A 63 8.67 -4.07 8.89
N ALA A 64 8.11 -3.34 7.92
CA ALA A 64 6.95 -2.47 8.12
C ALA A 64 5.69 -3.24 8.57
N ASN A 65 5.63 -4.56 8.31
CA ASN A 65 4.53 -5.43 8.72
C ASN A 65 4.92 -6.34 9.91
N GLY A 66 5.98 -6.01 10.65
CA GLY A 66 6.39 -6.75 11.86
C GLY A 66 6.96 -8.16 11.58
N LEU A 67 7.33 -8.45 10.33
CA LEU A 67 7.86 -9.75 9.93
C LEU A 67 9.39 -9.75 9.96
N GLY A 68 9.95 -10.92 10.23
CA GLY A 68 11.39 -11.16 10.10
C GLY A 68 11.85 -10.95 8.65
N GLY A 69 13.03 -10.34 8.50
CA GLY A 69 13.68 -10.16 7.22
C GLY A 69 14.03 -11.50 6.56
N LEU A 70 13.96 -11.53 5.23
CA LEU A 70 14.43 -12.63 4.40
C LEU A 70 15.94 -12.53 4.26
N THR A 71 16.62 -13.68 4.29
CA THR A 71 18.04 -13.80 3.99
C THR A 71 18.24 -14.31 2.56
N VAL A 72 19.19 -13.74 1.81
CA VAL A 72 19.49 -14.23 0.46
C VAL A 72 20.05 -15.65 0.52
N ASN A 73 19.47 -16.58 -0.26
CA ASN A 73 19.98 -17.94 -0.41
C ASN A 73 20.42 -18.20 -1.85
N ASN A 74 21.69 -18.57 -2.04
CA ASN A 74 22.28 -18.76 -3.38
C ASN A 74 21.65 -19.89 -4.19
N GLN A 75 21.05 -20.90 -3.55
CA GLN A 75 20.33 -21.97 -4.24
C GLN A 75 19.00 -21.46 -4.80
N LEU A 76 18.28 -20.63 -4.04
CA LEU A 76 17.08 -19.94 -4.52
C LEU A 76 17.40 -18.92 -5.62
N VAL A 77 18.53 -18.20 -5.53
CA VAL A 77 19.00 -17.32 -6.61
C VAL A 77 19.27 -18.12 -7.88
N THR A 78 19.98 -19.25 -7.76
CA THR A 78 20.24 -20.15 -8.89
C THR A 78 18.94 -20.67 -9.50
N SER A 79 17.98 -21.08 -8.66
CA SER A 79 16.65 -21.51 -9.09
C SER A 79 15.91 -20.43 -9.87
N ALA A 80 15.79 -19.23 -9.30
CA ALA A 80 15.10 -18.10 -9.90
C ALA A 80 15.74 -17.66 -11.22
N THR A 81 17.08 -17.63 -11.31
CA THR A 81 17.80 -17.29 -12.55
C THR A 81 17.57 -18.34 -13.63
N ASN A 82 17.67 -19.64 -13.29
CA ASN A 82 17.43 -20.72 -14.24
C ASN A 82 15.99 -20.70 -14.75
N LYS A 83 15.04 -20.41 -13.86
CA LYS A 83 13.62 -20.25 -14.22
C LYS A 83 13.42 -19.08 -15.18
N ALA A 84 13.94 -17.90 -14.86
CA ALA A 84 13.83 -16.71 -15.71
C ALA A 84 14.39 -16.97 -17.12
N GLN A 85 15.55 -17.62 -17.19
CA GLN A 85 16.17 -18.00 -18.47
C GLN A 85 15.33 -19.02 -19.24
N ALA A 86 14.75 -20.01 -18.56
CA ALA A 86 13.90 -21.01 -19.19
C ALA A 86 12.58 -20.41 -19.72
N MET A 87 11.98 -19.47 -18.98
CA MET A 87 10.80 -18.71 -19.43
C MET A 87 11.10 -17.90 -20.69
N LEU A 88 12.23 -17.18 -20.68
CA LEU A 88 12.66 -16.41 -21.84
C LEU A 88 12.97 -17.32 -23.05
N ALA A 89 13.70 -18.42 -22.84
CA ALA A 89 14.07 -19.35 -23.90
C ALA A 89 12.88 -20.12 -24.50
N SER A 90 11.79 -20.27 -23.74
CA SER A 90 10.59 -20.99 -24.16
C SER A 90 9.45 -20.06 -24.60
N ASP A 91 9.70 -18.74 -24.65
CA ASP A 91 8.71 -17.70 -24.98
C ASP A 91 7.37 -17.91 -24.25
N CYS A 92 7.45 -18.16 -22.93
CA CYS A 92 6.29 -18.46 -22.10
C CYS A 92 6.23 -17.60 -20.81
N TRP A 93 5.01 -17.23 -20.43
CA TRP A 93 4.68 -16.36 -19.28
C TRP A 93 3.62 -17.04 -18.40
N ASP A 94 4.08 -17.97 -17.56
CA ASP A 94 3.25 -18.76 -16.62
C ASP A 94 4.12 -19.26 -15.45
N HIS A 95 3.53 -19.53 -14.29
CA HIS A 95 4.21 -20.25 -13.21
C HIS A 95 4.67 -21.65 -13.66
N TYR A 96 3.92 -22.33 -14.53
CA TYR A 96 4.24 -23.66 -15.07
C TYR A 96 5.00 -23.58 -16.40
N CYS A 97 6.13 -22.85 -16.36
CA CYS A 97 6.93 -22.53 -17.53
C CYS A 97 8.40 -23.00 -17.43
N PRO A 98 8.99 -23.68 -18.44
CA PRO A 98 8.42 -24.10 -19.72
C PRO A 98 7.17 -24.98 -19.55
N PRO A 99 6.26 -25.06 -20.53
CA PRO A 99 4.93 -25.65 -20.36
C PRO A 99 4.94 -26.98 -19.60
N GLY A 100 4.21 -27.04 -18.50
CA GLY A 100 4.10 -28.23 -17.63
C GLY A 100 5.21 -28.37 -16.58
N THR A 101 6.19 -27.46 -16.55
CA THR A 101 7.30 -27.46 -15.59
C THR A 101 6.95 -26.59 -14.39
N SER A 102 6.64 -27.24 -13.27
CA SER A 102 6.34 -26.56 -11.99
C SER A 102 7.52 -25.70 -11.50
N PRO A 103 7.29 -24.52 -10.90
CA PRO A 103 8.36 -23.68 -10.35
C PRO A 103 9.18 -24.41 -9.26
N TRP A 104 8.56 -25.35 -8.56
CA TRP A 104 9.19 -26.16 -7.51
C TRP A 104 10.28 -27.09 -8.03
N SER A 105 10.18 -27.50 -9.30
CA SER A 105 11.23 -28.32 -9.91
C SER A 105 12.55 -27.56 -10.03
N PHE A 106 12.51 -26.25 -10.29
CA PHE A 106 13.71 -25.41 -10.35
C PHE A 106 14.36 -25.27 -8.97
N ILE A 107 13.54 -25.10 -7.92
CA ILE A 107 14.01 -24.99 -6.53
C ILE A 107 14.71 -26.29 -6.11
N LEU A 108 14.09 -27.44 -6.37
CA LEU A 108 14.67 -28.75 -6.07
C LEU A 108 15.92 -29.06 -6.90
N ASN A 109 15.92 -28.72 -8.20
CA ASN A 109 17.07 -28.92 -9.07
C ASN A 109 18.28 -28.05 -8.70
N ALA A 110 18.04 -26.88 -8.08
CA ALA A 110 19.10 -26.06 -7.49
C ALA A 110 19.61 -26.62 -6.14
N GLY A 111 19.07 -27.75 -5.68
CA GLY A 111 19.42 -28.42 -4.44
C GLY A 111 18.82 -27.78 -3.18
N TYR A 112 17.81 -26.92 -3.33
CA TYR A 112 17.13 -26.31 -2.19
C TYR A 112 15.93 -27.17 -1.78
N GLU A 113 16.08 -27.87 -0.66
CA GLU A 113 14.96 -28.55 0.00
C GLU A 113 14.15 -27.56 0.82
N TYR A 114 12.82 -27.65 0.77
CA TYR A 114 11.93 -26.67 1.39
C TYR A 114 10.78 -27.33 2.15
N ILE A 115 10.30 -26.65 3.20
CA ILE A 115 9.00 -26.90 3.85
C ILE A 115 7.94 -25.99 3.25
N TYR A 116 8.30 -24.73 3.03
CA TYR A 116 7.47 -23.73 2.35
C TYR A 116 8.26 -23.13 1.19
N ALA A 117 7.58 -22.90 0.07
CA ALA A 117 8.12 -22.21 -1.09
C ALA A 117 7.05 -21.31 -1.73
N GLY A 118 7.48 -20.22 -2.37
CA GLY A 118 6.62 -19.26 -3.07
C GLY A 118 7.33 -18.66 -4.29
N GLU A 119 6.56 -18.13 -5.23
CA GLU A 119 7.08 -17.48 -6.46
C GLU A 119 6.31 -16.20 -6.77
N ASN A 120 7.03 -15.12 -7.11
CA ASN A 120 6.48 -13.93 -7.76
C ASN A 120 7.18 -13.69 -9.10
N LEU A 121 6.43 -13.31 -10.12
CA LEU A 121 6.93 -13.05 -11.48
C LEU A 121 6.68 -11.59 -11.89
N GLY A 122 7.62 -11.00 -12.62
CA GLY A 122 7.45 -9.68 -13.26
C GLY A 122 8.10 -9.59 -14.64
N GLU A 123 7.42 -8.96 -15.60
CA GLU A 123 7.86 -8.83 -17.00
C GLU A 123 7.73 -7.40 -17.51
N GLY A 124 8.69 -6.96 -18.33
CA GLY A 124 8.63 -5.66 -18.99
C GLY A 124 8.90 -4.46 -18.07
N PHE A 125 9.21 -4.70 -16.79
CA PHE A 125 9.55 -3.63 -15.86
C PHE A 125 10.97 -3.16 -16.06
N SER A 126 11.13 -1.85 -15.95
CA SER A 126 12.43 -1.18 -16.06
C SER A 126 12.78 -0.39 -14.79
N ASN A 127 12.16 -0.72 -13.66
CA ASN A 127 12.39 -0.05 -12.39
C ASN A 127 11.95 -0.98 -11.24
N SER A 128 12.83 -1.21 -10.27
CA SER A 128 12.57 -2.10 -9.12
C SER A 128 11.44 -1.61 -8.22
N THR A 129 11.30 -0.29 -8.01
CA THR A 129 10.23 0.30 -7.22
C THR A 129 8.88 0.13 -7.90
N THR A 130 8.79 0.38 -9.21
CA THR A 130 7.55 0.17 -9.97
C THR A 130 7.12 -1.30 -9.95
N LEU A 131 8.07 -2.23 -10.08
CA LEU A 131 7.79 -3.67 -9.99
C LEU A 131 7.34 -4.07 -8.57
N MET A 132 8.02 -3.61 -7.52
CA MET A 132 7.62 -3.87 -6.15
C MET A 132 6.20 -3.35 -5.87
N ASN A 133 5.90 -2.12 -6.29
CA ASN A 133 4.57 -1.54 -6.12
C ASN A 133 3.51 -2.37 -6.85
N ALA A 134 3.80 -2.86 -8.06
CA ALA A 134 2.91 -3.77 -8.77
C ALA A 134 2.63 -5.05 -7.97
N TRP A 135 3.65 -5.70 -7.41
CA TRP A 135 3.47 -6.86 -6.54
C TRP A 135 2.70 -6.55 -5.26
N MET A 136 2.99 -5.43 -4.58
CA MET A 136 2.32 -5.06 -3.34
C MET A 136 0.84 -4.67 -3.55
N ASN A 137 0.49 -4.20 -4.75
CA ASN A 137 -0.89 -3.91 -5.16
C ASN A 137 -1.65 -5.15 -5.63
N SER A 138 -0.99 -6.28 -5.82
CA SER A 138 -1.62 -7.54 -6.20
C SER A 138 -1.77 -8.46 -4.98
N PRO A 139 -3.00 -8.84 -4.56
CA PRO A 139 -3.20 -9.64 -3.35
C PRO A 139 -2.39 -10.94 -3.28
N THR A 140 -2.29 -11.67 -4.40
CA THR A 140 -1.57 -12.95 -4.46
C THR A 140 -0.05 -12.76 -4.33
N HIS A 141 0.51 -11.77 -5.01
CA HIS A 141 1.94 -11.45 -4.94
C HIS A 141 2.32 -10.85 -3.57
N ARG A 142 1.48 -9.96 -3.04
CA ARG A 142 1.63 -9.37 -1.70
C ARG A 142 1.64 -10.45 -0.63
N ALA A 143 0.77 -11.46 -0.74
CA ALA A 143 0.73 -12.57 0.21
C ALA A 143 2.06 -13.34 0.27
N ASN A 144 2.77 -13.49 -0.86
CA ASN A 144 4.11 -14.07 -0.87
C ASN A 144 5.14 -13.15 -0.19
N VAL A 145 5.15 -11.85 -0.51
CA VAL A 145 6.07 -10.86 0.09
C VAL A 145 5.93 -10.83 1.62
N LEU A 146 4.69 -10.87 2.12
CA LEU A 146 4.34 -10.77 3.54
C LEU A 146 4.10 -12.12 4.23
N SER A 147 4.50 -13.23 3.62
CA SER A 147 4.32 -14.53 4.27
C SER A 147 5.31 -14.73 5.41
N GLY A 148 4.81 -15.00 6.62
CA GLY A 148 5.64 -15.41 7.76
C GLY A 148 6.27 -16.80 7.61
N ASN A 149 5.88 -17.57 6.59
CA ASN A 149 6.41 -18.91 6.33
C ASN A 149 7.78 -18.90 5.64
N PHE A 150 8.19 -17.75 5.10
CA PHE A 150 9.46 -17.61 4.37
C PHE A 150 10.52 -16.92 5.23
N THR A 151 11.73 -17.45 5.17
CA THR A 151 12.92 -16.91 5.85
C THR A 151 14.05 -16.62 4.86
N GLU A 152 13.97 -17.16 3.65
CA GLU A 152 14.98 -17.05 2.61
C GLU A 152 14.38 -16.58 1.27
N ILE A 153 15.18 -15.87 0.48
CA ILE A 153 14.79 -15.31 -0.82
C ILE A 153 15.90 -15.53 -1.86
N GLY A 154 15.49 -15.73 -3.11
CA GLY A 154 16.34 -15.67 -4.29
C GLY A 154 15.67 -14.85 -5.39
N ILE A 155 16.43 -13.98 -6.04
CA ILE A 155 15.94 -13.10 -7.11
C ILE A 155 16.79 -13.38 -8.35
N GLY A 156 16.12 -13.69 -9.46
CA GLY A 156 16.75 -14.04 -10.72
C GLY A 156 16.19 -13.22 -11.89
N PHE A 157 17.01 -13.05 -12.92
CA PHE A 157 16.71 -12.21 -14.08
C PHE A 157 17.05 -12.92 -15.38
N ALA A 158 16.27 -12.63 -16.41
CA ALA A 158 16.64 -12.88 -17.79
C ALA A 158 16.33 -11.67 -18.66
N TYR A 159 17.31 -11.27 -19.46
CA TYR A 159 17.20 -10.15 -20.39
C TYR A 159 17.26 -10.69 -21.81
N GLY A 160 16.34 -10.28 -22.67
CA GLY A 160 16.37 -10.65 -24.08
C GLY A 160 15.03 -10.47 -24.77
N SER A 161 14.89 -11.09 -25.94
CA SER A 161 13.68 -10.95 -26.72
C SER A 161 12.58 -11.87 -26.23
N TYR A 162 11.39 -11.32 -26.04
CA TYR A 162 10.17 -12.05 -25.66
C TYR A 162 8.99 -11.47 -26.43
N GLN A 163 8.18 -12.30 -27.08
CA GLN A 163 6.99 -11.89 -27.85
C GLN A 163 7.20 -10.67 -28.77
N GLY A 164 8.38 -10.55 -29.41
CA GLY A 164 8.70 -9.46 -30.34
C GLY A 164 9.22 -8.17 -29.70
N ASN A 165 9.29 -8.08 -28.36
CA ASN A 165 10.05 -7.03 -27.68
C ASN A 165 11.52 -7.47 -27.54
N PRO A 166 12.51 -6.82 -28.18
CA PRO A 166 13.91 -7.23 -28.12
C PRO A 166 14.61 -6.90 -26.80
N ASN A 167 14.04 -6.02 -25.98
CA ASN A 167 14.64 -5.51 -24.74
C ASN A 167 13.75 -5.84 -23.54
N ASN A 168 13.27 -7.08 -23.46
CA ASN A 168 12.43 -7.49 -22.34
C ASN A 168 13.26 -7.93 -21.13
N THR A 169 12.68 -7.77 -19.94
CA THR A 169 13.24 -8.25 -18.67
C THR A 169 12.21 -9.16 -18.01
N ILE A 170 12.59 -10.40 -17.73
CA ILE A 170 11.84 -11.31 -16.87
C ILE A 170 12.53 -11.34 -15.51
N VAL A 171 11.75 -11.11 -14.46
CA VAL A 171 12.16 -11.16 -13.06
C VAL A 171 11.41 -12.29 -12.37
N VAL A 172 12.17 -13.16 -11.69
CA VAL A 172 11.63 -14.26 -10.89
C VAL A 172 12.10 -14.07 -9.45
N VAL A 173 11.19 -14.15 -8.50
CA VAL A 173 11.51 -14.18 -7.06
C VAL A 173 11.05 -15.51 -6.51
N HIS A 174 11.97 -16.28 -5.92
CA HIS A 174 11.66 -17.50 -5.17
C HIS A 174 11.84 -17.26 -3.69
N PHE A 175 10.83 -17.63 -2.91
CA PHE A 175 10.85 -17.59 -1.46
C PHE A 175 10.96 -19.01 -0.90
N GLY A 176 11.59 -19.17 0.26
CA GLY A 176 11.76 -20.48 0.89
C GLY A 176 11.93 -20.46 2.40
N SER A 177 11.69 -21.62 3.02
CA SER A 177 12.17 -21.94 4.36
C SER A 177 12.49 -23.44 4.49
N LYS A 178 13.67 -23.78 5.03
CA LYS A 178 14.10 -25.16 5.32
C LYS A 178 13.60 -25.69 6.67
N GLN A 179 13.10 -24.82 7.53
CA GLN A 179 12.64 -25.16 8.88
C GLN A 179 11.24 -24.58 9.13
N LYS A 180 10.50 -25.16 10.07
CA LYS A 180 9.22 -24.60 10.53
C LYS A 180 9.52 -23.26 11.19
N VAL A 181 8.98 -22.16 10.66
CA VAL A 181 9.19 -20.83 11.23
C VAL A 181 8.40 -20.75 12.54
N THR A 182 9.11 -20.77 13.67
CA THR A 182 8.52 -20.45 14.98
C THR A 182 8.47 -18.94 15.13
N ALA A 183 7.31 -18.39 15.48
CA ALA A 183 7.15 -16.95 15.70
C ALA A 183 8.18 -16.42 16.72
N PRO A 184 8.71 -15.19 16.56
CA PRO A 184 9.58 -14.58 17.55
C PRO A 184 8.85 -14.47 18.89
N ALA A 185 9.53 -14.81 19.98
CA ALA A 185 8.99 -14.68 21.32
C ALA A 185 8.64 -13.20 21.62
N PRO A 186 7.43 -12.91 22.12
CA PRO A 186 7.07 -11.54 22.50
C PRO A 186 7.98 -11.04 23.63
N THR A 187 8.52 -9.85 23.45
CA THR A 187 9.34 -9.15 24.46
C THR A 187 8.54 -8.98 25.75
N ALA A 188 9.11 -9.45 26.87
CA ALA A 188 8.43 -9.57 28.14
C ALA A 188 8.00 -8.21 28.72
N VAL A 189 6.69 -8.08 29.02
CA VAL A 189 6.14 -7.06 29.93
C VAL A 189 6.29 -7.57 31.37
N PRO A 190 6.60 -6.72 32.38
CA PRO A 190 6.89 -7.17 33.75
C PRO A 190 5.68 -7.84 34.41
N ALA A 191 5.86 -9.07 34.89
CA ALA A 191 4.85 -9.83 35.62
C ALA A 191 4.63 -9.27 37.04
N THR A 192 3.41 -8.87 37.35
CA THR A 192 2.94 -8.63 38.72
C THR A 192 2.95 -9.94 39.50
N GLN A 193 3.77 -10.01 40.56
CA GLN A 193 3.91 -11.17 41.43
C GLN A 193 2.65 -11.41 42.25
N VAL A 194 1.99 -12.56 42.05
CA VAL A 194 1.02 -13.12 43.00
C VAL A 194 1.79 -14.06 43.94
N THR A 195 1.77 -13.74 45.23
CA THR A 195 2.41 -14.50 46.30
C THR A 195 1.61 -15.77 46.60
N THR A 196 2.21 -16.93 46.32
CA THR A 196 1.71 -18.24 46.76
C THR A 196 2.09 -18.47 48.22
N LYS A 197 1.10 -18.64 49.10
CA LYS A 197 1.32 -19.15 50.46
C LYS A 197 1.38 -20.68 50.45
N THR A 198 2.52 -21.19 50.85
CA THR A 198 2.80 -22.59 51.20
C THR A 198 1.90 -23.06 52.34
N VAL A 199 1.24 -24.22 52.18
CA VAL A 199 0.63 -24.96 53.29
C VAL A 199 1.13 -26.41 53.26
N THR A 200 1.76 -26.81 54.36
CA THR A 200 2.32 -28.13 54.66
C THR A 200 1.22 -29.18 54.91
N PRO A 201 1.43 -30.49 54.60
CA PRO A 201 0.39 -31.50 54.65
C PRO A 201 0.20 -32.08 56.06
N THR A 202 -1.05 -32.31 56.47
CA THR A 202 -1.33 -33.21 57.60
C THR A 202 -2.60 -34.04 57.41
N SER A 203 -2.42 -35.34 57.66
CA SER A 203 -3.38 -36.39 58.05
C SER A 203 -4.59 -36.73 57.16
N LYS A 204 -4.48 -37.92 56.57
CA LYS A 204 -5.55 -38.85 56.16
C LYS A 204 -6.63 -39.04 57.23
N PRO A 205 -7.92 -39.10 56.83
CA PRO A 205 -8.88 -40.03 57.42
C PRO A 205 -9.44 -41.03 56.38
N ALA A 206 -9.97 -42.14 56.90
CA ALA A 206 -10.52 -43.30 56.21
C ALA A 206 -11.92 -43.02 55.56
N PRO A 207 -12.44 -43.92 54.69
CA PRO A 207 -13.54 -43.62 53.78
C PRO A 207 -14.90 -43.74 54.48
N THR A 208 -15.77 -42.75 54.29
CA THR A 208 -17.15 -42.80 54.75
C THR A 208 -18.08 -42.40 53.61
N SER A 209 -18.89 -43.37 53.18
CA SER A 209 -20.14 -43.33 52.40
C SER A 209 -20.49 -42.03 51.64
N VAL A 210 -20.55 -42.15 50.32
CA VAL A 210 -21.19 -41.19 49.39
C VAL A 210 -22.69 -41.09 49.71
N PRO A 211 -23.23 -39.91 50.04
CA PRO A 211 -24.64 -39.61 49.88
C PRO A 211 -24.87 -39.08 48.46
N THR A 212 -25.76 -39.75 47.72
CA THR A 212 -26.28 -39.29 46.44
C THR A 212 -26.93 -37.93 46.61
N LEU A 213 -26.26 -36.86 46.15
CA LEU A 213 -26.85 -35.53 46.07
C LEU A 213 -27.86 -35.51 44.93
N LYS A 214 -29.12 -35.32 45.31
CA LYS A 214 -30.20 -34.88 44.42
C LYS A 214 -29.77 -33.56 43.76
N PRO A 215 -29.82 -33.39 42.42
CA PRO A 215 -29.36 -32.17 41.76
C PRO A 215 -30.16 -30.95 42.21
N THR A 216 -29.50 -30.10 42.97
CA THR A 216 -29.90 -28.71 43.21
C THR A 216 -29.45 -27.91 41.99
N ALA A 217 -30.41 -27.31 41.28
CA ALA A 217 -30.24 -26.32 40.20
C ALA A 217 -28.97 -26.46 39.33
N ILE A 218 -29.10 -27.05 38.14
CA ILE A 218 -28.05 -27.07 37.13
C ILE A 218 -27.60 -25.62 36.86
N PRO A 219 -26.32 -25.26 37.07
CA PRO A 219 -25.79 -23.97 36.66
C PRO A 219 -26.08 -23.73 35.17
N GLY A 220 -26.60 -22.56 34.83
CA GLY A 220 -26.94 -22.20 33.45
C GLY A 220 -25.74 -22.33 32.51
N THR A 221 -25.97 -22.79 31.27
CA THR A 221 -24.96 -22.63 30.22
C THR A 221 -24.97 -21.18 29.79
N ASN A 222 -23.86 -20.48 29.92
CA ASN A 222 -23.75 -19.07 29.59
C ASN A 222 -22.47 -18.79 28.82
N ILE A 223 -22.57 -17.92 27.82
CA ILE A 223 -21.42 -17.45 27.04
C ILE A 223 -21.03 -16.08 27.59
N THR A 224 -19.78 -15.95 28.01
CA THR A 224 -19.23 -14.71 28.55
C THR A 224 -18.43 -13.92 27.52
N ASP A 225 -17.92 -14.60 26.48
CA ASP A 225 -17.15 -14.00 25.39
C ASP A 225 -17.35 -14.83 24.11
N PRO A 226 -17.58 -14.22 22.93
CA PRO A 226 -17.81 -12.79 22.70
C PRO A 226 -19.10 -12.27 23.37
N GLN A 227 -19.14 -10.97 23.67
CA GLN A 227 -20.36 -10.32 24.18
C GLN A 227 -21.36 -10.07 23.04
N ASN A 228 -22.66 -10.06 23.38
CA ASN A 228 -23.71 -9.77 22.41
C ASN A 228 -23.58 -8.35 21.85
N GLY A 229 -23.52 -8.23 20.52
CA GLY A 229 -23.31 -6.99 19.78
C GLY A 229 -21.84 -6.63 19.54
N SER A 230 -20.88 -7.46 19.96
CA SER A 230 -19.46 -7.18 19.76
C SER A 230 -19.04 -7.27 18.29
N ILE A 231 -18.06 -6.46 17.91
CA ILE A 231 -17.37 -6.51 16.62
C ILE A 231 -15.93 -6.94 16.92
N LEU A 232 -15.44 -7.96 16.23
CA LEU A 232 -14.18 -8.62 16.52
C LEU A 232 -13.21 -8.46 15.36
N ASN A 233 -12.01 -7.97 15.63
CA ASN A 233 -10.90 -7.88 14.67
C ASN A 233 -10.17 -9.21 14.40
N THR A 234 -10.82 -10.34 14.68
CA THR A 234 -10.21 -11.66 14.52
C THR A 234 -11.19 -12.65 13.93
N ASN A 235 -10.70 -13.43 12.98
CA ASN A 235 -11.43 -14.55 12.39
C ASN A 235 -11.42 -15.81 13.27
N ALA A 236 -10.65 -15.86 14.37
CA ALA A 236 -10.60 -17.02 15.26
C ALA A 236 -10.86 -16.61 16.73
N PRO A 237 -12.06 -16.09 17.04
CA PRO A 237 -12.37 -15.58 18.37
C PRO A 237 -12.39 -16.70 19.41
N GLU A 238 -11.88 -16.41 20.61
CA GLU A 238 -11.97 -17.34 21.72
C GLU A 238 -13.37 -17.25 22.34
N ILE A 239 -14.09 -18.36 22.35
CA ILE A 239 -15.42 -18.46 22.95
C ILE A 239 -15.24 -18.97 24.37
N LYS A 240 -15.70 -18.18 25.35
CA LYS A 240 -15.61 -18.49 26.78
C LYS A 240 -16.98 -18.49 27.41
N GLY A 241 -17.12 -19.28 28.46
CA GLY A 241 -18.35 -19.29 29.23
C GLY A 241 -18.36 -20.27 30.36
N THR A 242 -19.56 -20.47 30.91
CA THR A 242 -19.84 -21.44 31.97
C THR A 242 -20.74 -22.54 31.45
N LYS A 243 -20.51 -23.76 31.93
CA LYS A 243 -21.34 -24.94 31.66
C LYS A 243 -21.50 -25.77 32.94
N PRO A 244 -22.50 -26.66 33.03
CA PRO A 244 -22.57 -27.64 34.11
C PRO A 244 -21.28 -28.49 34.18
N ASP A 245 -20.73 -28.69 35.38
CA ASP A 245 -19.40 -29.31 35.61
C ASP A 245 -19.21 -30.64 34.85
N VAL A 246 -20.22 -31.51 34.90
CA VAL A 246 -20.21 -32.86 34.29
C VAL A 246 -20.75 -32.91 32.86
N SER A 247 -21.06 -31.76 32.24
CA SER A 247 -21.63 -31.72 30.89
C SER A 247 -20.57 -31.60 29.80
N VAL A 248 -20.90 -32.13 28.62
CA VAL A 248 -20.21 -31.89 27.35
C VAL A 248 -20.93 -30.76 26.62
N LEU A 249 -20.20 -29.89 25.93
CA LEU A 249 -20.77 -28.70 25.29
C LEU A 249 -20.53 -28.70 23.78
N ASP A 250 -21.60 -28.60 22.99
CA ASP A 250 -21.51 -28.34 21.55
C ASP A 250 -21.66 -26.84 21.27
N ILE A 251 -20.77 -26.31 20.43
CA ILE A 251 -20.77 -24.90 20.03
C ILE A 251 -21.32 -24.79 18.61
N PHE A 252 -22.27 -23.89 18.42
CA PHE A 252 -22.91 -23.62 17.14
C PHE A 252 -22.66 -22.17 16.72
N ILE A 253 -22.21 -21.99 15.48
CA ILE A 253 -22.13 -20.67 14.83
C ILE A 253 -23.02 -20.70 13.59
N ASN A 254 -23.95 -19.75 13.46
CA ASN A 254 -24.95 -19.73 12.38
C ASN A 254 -25.71 -21.06 12.23
N ASP A 255 -26.08 -21.66 13.37
CA ASP A 255 -26.72 -22.99 13.48
C ASP A 255 -25.89 -24.19 12.96
N VAL A 256 -24.62 -23.98 12.63
CA VAL A 256 -23.67 -25.03 12.25
C VAL A 256 -22.83 -25.41 13.47
N ASN A 257 -22.75 -26.70 13.79
CA ASN A 257 -21.86 -27.19 14.85
C ASN A 257 -20.40 -26.99 14.42
N VAL A 258 -19.65 -26.19 15.17
CA VAL A 258 -18.25 -25.85 14.90
C VAL A 258 -17.26 -26.60 15.81
N GLY A 259 -17.75 -27.31 16.81
CA GLY A 259 -16.92 -28.13 17.68
C GLY A 259 -17.58 -28.50 19.01
N ARG A 260 -16.90 -29.41 19.70
CA ARG A 260 -17.33 -29.99 20.98
C ARG A 260 -16.27 -29.75 22.05
N VAL A 261 -16.70 -29.31 23.23
CA VAL A 261 -15.86 -29.12 24.41
C VAL A 261 -16.19 -30.20 25.45
N ASP A 262 -15.22 -31.07 25.70
CA ASP A 262 -15.30 -32.19 26.63
C ASP A 262 -14.25 -32.06 27.73
N THR A 263 -14.24 -30.90 28.39
CA THR A 263 -13.37 -30.63 29.54
C THR A 263 -14.21 -30.61 30.80
N GLY A 264 -13.77 -31.28 31.86
CA GLY A 264 -14.37 -31.15 33.19
C GLY A 264 -14.21 -29.72 33.72
N GLY A 265 -15.10 -29.31 34.61
CA GLY A 265 -15.13 -27.97 35.18
C GLY A 265 -16.32 -27.13 34.70
N GLU A 266 -16.60 -26.09 35.49
CA GLU A 266 -17.70 -25.16 35.25
C GLU A 266 -17.37 -24.10 34.18
N ASN A 267 -16.09 -23.86 33.89
CA ASN A 267 -15.64 -22.89 32.89
C ASN A 267 -15.14 -23.62 31.64
N PHE A 268 -15.43 -23.05 30.47
CA PHE A 268 -14.90 -23.56 29.20
C PHE A 268 -14.24 -22.45 28.39
N SER A 269 -13.30 -22.85 27.53
CA SER A 269 -12.75 -22.04 26.46
C SER A 269 -12.67 -22.89 25.19
N PHE A 270 -13.06 -22.30 24.06
CA PHE A 270 -13.06 -22.95 22.75
C PHE A 270 -12.63 -21.97 21.67
N ARG A 271 -11.83 -22.42 20.71
CA ARG A 271 -11.46 -21.62 19.53
C ARG A 271 -11.96 -22.35 18.28
N PRO A 272 -12.90 -21.78 17.51
CA PRO A 272 -13.35 -22.37 16.26
C PRO A 272 -12.25 -22.30 15.20
N SER A 273 -12.48 -22.97 14.07
CA SER A 273 -11.72 -22.69 12.84
C SER A 273 -11.99 -21.25 12.37
N ALA A 274 -11.13 -20.73 11.49
CA ALA A 274 -11.26 -19.37 10.96
C ALA A 274 -12.67 -19.12 10.39
N LEU A 275 -13.27 -18.02 10.82
CA LEU A 275 -14.58 -17.54 10.43
C LEU A 275 -14.43 -16.47 9.36
N GLU A 276 -15.30 -16.51 8.36
CA GLU A 276 -15.41 -15.42 7.38
C GLU A 276 -15.92 -14.14 8.06
N ASP A 277 -15.63 -12.99 7.48
CA ASP A 277 -16.13 -11.69 7.93
C ASP A 277 -17.67 -11.61 7.84
N GLY A 278 -18.24 -10.62 8.52
CA GLY A 278 -19.67 -10.35 8.62
C GLY A 278 -20.33 -10.92 9.87
N ALA A 279 -21.63 -10.68 9.97
CA ALA A 279 -22.45 -11.04 11.12
C ALA A 279 -22.51 -12.56 11.36
N LYS A 280 -22.46 -12.94 12.64
CA LYS A 280 -22.50 -14.32 13.13
C LYS A 280 -23.46 -14.43 14.32
N THR A 281 -24.13 -15.57 14.44
CA THR A 281 -24.87 -15.96 15.64
C THR A 281 -24.12 -17.08 16.34
N LEU A 282 -24.09 -17.06 17.67
CA LEU A 282 -23.40 -18.04 18.51
C LEU A 282 -24.34 -18.60 19.58
N LYS A 283 -24.27 -19.91 19.76
CA LYS A 283 -25.06 -20.66 20.74
C LYS A 283 -24.29 -21.87 21.24
N ALA A 284 -24.45 -22.21 22.52
CA ALA A 284 -23.84 -23.38 23.14
C ALA A 284 -24.90 -24.29 23.75
N VAL A 285 -24.79 -25.60 23.51
CA VAL A 285 -25.76 -26.60 23.98
C VAL A 285 -25.04 -27.64 24.83
N ALA A 286 -25.51 -27.82 26.07
CA ALA A 286 -24.91 -28.73 27.03
C ALA A 286 -25.65 -30.07 27.10
N TYR A 287 -24.88 -31.16 27.18
CA TYR A 287 -25.36 -32.53 27.21
C TYR A 287 -24.81 -33.27 28.43
N ILE A 288 -25.64 -34.11 29.06
CA ILE A 288 -25.23 -35.08 30.09
C ILE A 288 -25.82 -36.43 29.67
N ASN A 289 -24.99 -37.47 29.55
CA ASN A 289 -25.40 -38.79 29.04
C ASN A 289 -26.14 -38.71 27.68
N ASP A 290 -25.66 -37.86 26.77
CA ASP A 290 -26.24 -37.59 25.44
C ASP A 290 -27.65 -36.97 25.43
N GLU A 291 -28.21 -36.62 26.59
CA GLU A 291 -29.44 -35.84 26.69
C GLU A 291 -29.10 -34.35 26.84
N GLN A 292 -29.78 -33.51 26.06
CA GLN A 292 -29.65 -32.05 26.19
C GLN A 292 -30.20 -31.61 27.55
N VAL A 293 -29.36 -30.97 28.36
CA VAL A 293 -29.71 -30.51 29.71
C VAL A 293 -29.83 -29.01 29.83
N ASN A 294 -29.17 -28.25 28.94
CA ASN A 294 -29.16 -26.79 29.01
C ASN A 294 -28.73 -26.18 27.65
N GLU A 295 -29.05 -24.92 27.43
CA GLU A 295 -28.70 -24.16 26.22
C GLU A 295 -28.45 -22.70 26.60
N SER A 296 -27.44 -22.07 25.97
CA SER A 296 -27.16 -20.66 26.17
C SER A 296 -28.18 -19.76 25.48
N THR A 297 -28.27 -18.51 25.92
CA THR A 297 -28.86 -17.45 25.10
C THR A 297 -28.09 -17.29 23.79
N LEU A 298 -28.77 -16.85 22.74
CA LEU A 298 -28.15 -16.55 21.45
C LEU A 298 -27.35 -15.24 21.53
N ILE A 299 -26.09 -15.29 21.10
CA ILE A 299 -25.17 -14.15 21.04
C ILE A 299 -25.01 -13.75 19.57
N ASN A 300 -25.20 -12.47 19.26
CA ASN A 300 -24.88 -11.91 17.95
C ASN A 300 -23.53 -11.22 18.04
N PHE A 301 -22.65 -11.43 17.06
CA PHE A 301 -21.38 -10.71 16.95
C PHE A 301 -21.00 -10.55 15.47
N THR A 302 -20.10 -9.64 15.16
CA THR A 302 -19.58 -9.43 13.82
C THR A 302 -18.10 -9.75 13.80
N VAL A 303 -17.66 -10.53 12.81
CA VAL A 303 -16.24 -10.68 12.49
C VAL A 303 -15.91 -9.63 11.44
N ASP A 304 -14.91 -8.81 11.69
CA ASP A 304 -14.46 -7.78 10.75
C ASP A 304 -12.94 -7.70 10.84
N THR A 305 -12.26 -8.31 9.88
CA THR A 305 -10.79 -8.40 9.88
C THR A 305 -10.13 -7.44 8.89
N ILE A 306 -10.94 -6.62 8.22
CA ILE A 306 -10.49 -5.74 7.16
C ILE A 306 -10.14 -4.38 7.76
N ALA A 307 -8.89 -3.96 7.58
CA ALA A 307 -8.48 -2.62 7.99
C ALA A 307 -9.08 -1.53 7.07
N PRO A 308 -9.47 -0.37 7.61
CA PRO A 308 -10.00 0.73 6.81
C PRO A 308 -8.94 1.31 5.88
N GLU A 309 -9.30 1.72 4.67
CA GLU A 309 -8.36 2.32 3.71
C GLU A 309 -8.19 3.83 3.91
N ILE A 310 -6.98 4.36 3.68
CA ILE A 310 -6.71 5.81 3.59
C ILE A 310 -6.48 6.17 2.11
N ASP A 311 -7.31 7.06 1.56
CA ASP A 311 -7.20 7.54 0.17
C ASP A 311 -6.10 8.60 0.05
N GLN A 312 -4.89 8.13 -0.26
CA GLN A 312 -3.71 8.97 -0.42
C GLN A 312 -3.82 9.94 -1.60
N GLN A 313 -4.63 9.62 -2.63
CA GLN A 313 -4.76 10.47 -3.83
C GLN A 313 -5.60 11.71 -3.55
N LYS A 314 -6.50 11.65 -2.57
CA LYS A 314 -7.31 12.78 -2.11
C LYS A 314 -6.72 13.50 -0.91
N MET A 315 -5.54 13.09 -0.44
CA MET A 315 -4.87 13.77 0.67
C MET A 315 -4.41 15.16 0.23
N GLU A 316 -4.74 16.17 1.03
CA GLU A 316 -4.31 17.55 0.85
C GLU A 316 -3.45 17.96 2.05
N ILE A 317 -2.27 18.53 1.75
CA ILE A 317 -1.35 19.07 2.75
C ILE A 317 -1.19 20.56 2.44
N SER A 318 -1.40 21.40 3.45
CA SER A 318 -1.32 22.86 3.29
C SER A 318 -0.58 23.50 4.45
N TYR A 319 0.08 24.62 4.17
CA TYR A 319 0.83 25.39 5.15
C TYR A 319 -0.01 26.55 5.67
N ILE A 320 0.02 26.75 6.99
CA ILE A 320 -0.65 27.86 7.68
C ILE A 320 0.43 28.62 8.46
N GLU A 321 0.57 29.90 8.15
CA GLU A 321 1.48 30.82 8.82
C GLU A 321 0.66 31.93 9.47
N ASP A 322 0.68 31.98 10.79
CA ASP A 322 0.23 33.12 11.58
C ASP A 322 1.45 33.82 12.19
N GLU A 323 1.32 35.09 12.61
CA GLU A 323 2.45 35.97 13.05
C GLU A 323 3.41 35.35 14.09
N THR A 324 3.00 34.27 14.77
CA THR A 324 3.80 33.57 15.79
C THR A 324 3.81 32.05 15.67
N GLU A 325 3.09 31.44 14.71
CA GLU A 325 2.95 29.98 14.64
C GLU A 325 2.98 29.46 13.20
N GLU A 326 3.84 28.48 12.97
CA GLU A 326 3.93 27.74 11.71
C GLU A 326 3.26 26.36 11.88
N ARG A 327 2.18 26.10 11.14
CA ARG A 327 1.41 24.85 11.21
C ARG A 327 1.24 24.23 9.84
N ILE A 328 1.19 22.90 9.82
CA ILE A 328 0.87 22.11 8.64
C ILE A 328 -0.51 21.50 8.85
N LYS A 329 -1.44 21.86 7.97
CA LYS A 329 -2.79 21.31 7.96
C LYS A 329 -2.83 20.11 7.02
N PHE A 330 -3.24 18.97 7.56
CA PHE A 330 -3.52 17.75 6.82
C PHE A 330 -5.02 17.59 6.69
N LYS A 331 -5.47 17.26 5.47
CA LYS A 331 -6.84 16.84 5.18
C LYS A 331 -6.76 15.50 4.45
N ILE A 332 -7.31 14.45 5.05
CA ILE A 332 -7.25 13.09 4.50
C ILE A 332 -8.67 12.53 4.36
N PHE A 333 -8.82 11.54 3.47
CA PHE A 333 -10.06 10.79 3.32
C PHE A 333 -9.79 9.33 3.68
N SER A 334 -10.71 8.72 4.41
CA SER A 334 -10.63 7.31 4.80
C SER A 334 -11.93 6.59 4.48
N ALA A 335 -11.92 5.26 4.59
CA ALA A 335 -13.11 4.44 4.44
C ALA A 335 -14.25 4.88 5.39
N GLU A 336 -15.51 4.64 4.98
CA GLU A 336 -16.68 5.15 5.71
C GLU A 336 -16.81 4.60 7.14
N ASP A 337 -16.34 3.37 7.34
CA ASP A 337 -16.29 2.63 8.61
C ASP A 337 -15.19 3.10 9.57
N THR A 338 -14.29 3.98 9.13
CA THR A 338 -13.26 4.57 9.98
C THR A 338 -13.92 5.42 11.07
N VAL A 339 -13.63 5.08 12.33
CA VAL A 339 -14.16 5.77 13.50
C VAL A 339 -13.18 6.75 14.12
N LYS A 340 -11.88 6.57 13.84
CA LYS A 340 -10.82 7.36 14.44
C LYS A 340 -9.64 7.48 13.49
N VAL A 341 -9.09 8.70 13.41
CA VAL A 341 -7.80 8.97 12.76
C VAL A 341 -6.89 9.72 13.72
N SER A 342 -5.65 9.27 13.83
CA SER A 342 -4.64 9.79 14.76
C SER A 342 -3.26 9.85 14.13
N THR A 343 -2.30 10.44 14.84
CA THR A 343 -0.91 10.50 14.41
C THR A 343 0.07 10.15 15.53
N ASN A 344 1.28 9.72 15.18
CA ASN A 344 2.35 9.43 16.14
C ASN A 344 3.10 10.68 16.65
N VAL A 345 2.89 11.86 16.06
CA VAL A 345 3.62 13.09 16.44
C VAL A 345 2.87 14.01 17.41
N THR A 346 1.56 13.84 17.55
CA THR A 346 0.72 14.54 18.53
C THR A 346 -0.35 13.61 19.09
N SER A 347 -0.78 13.86 20.33
CA SER A 347 -1.93 13.15 20.93
C SER A 347 -3.28 13.59 20.37
N ASP A 348 -3.31 14.68 19.61
CA ASP A 348 -4.54 15.20 19.02
C ASP A 348 -5.06 14.25 17.93
N LEU A 349 -6.38 14.07 17.91
CA LEU A 349 -7.06 13.31 16.88
C LEU A 349 -7.42 14.23 15.72
N PHE A 350 -7.52 13.65 14.52
CA PHE A 350 -8.12 14.36 13.41
C PHE A 350 -9.62 14.56 13.69
N ILE A 351 -10.14 15.68 13.22
CA ILE A 351 -11.56 16.04 13.32
C ILE A 351 -12.24 15.64 12.02
N LYS A 352 -13.30 14.84 12.09
CA LYS A 352 -14.11 14.47 10.92
C LYS A 352 -15.06 15.63 10.58
N ASN A 353 -14.93 16.15 9.37
CA ASN A 353 -15.73 17.23 8.82
C ASN A 353 -17.02 16.72 8.16
N GLU A 354 -17.96 17.63 7.87
CA GLU A 354 -19.23 17.31 7.19
C GLU A 354 -19.05 16.75 5.77
N ASP A 355 -17.92 17.05 5.12
CA ASP A 355 -17.54 16.50 3.81
C ASP A 355 -16.92 15.10 3.89
N GLY A 356 -16.84 14.52 5.08
CA GLY A 356 -16.27 13.19 5.33
C GLY A 356 -14.75 13.17 5.45
N ALA A 357 -14.08 14.31 5.29
CA ALA A 357 -12.64 14.41 5.45
C ALA A 357 -12.24 14.46 6.92
N TRP A 358 -11.05 13.95 7.23
CA TRP A 358 -10.41 14.06 8.53
C TRP A 358 -9.34 15.14 8.46
N GLU A 359 -9.38 16.11 9.38
CA GLU A 359 -8.44 17.23 9.40
C GLU A 359 -7.69 17.36 10.73
N ILE A 360 -6.40 17.70 10.66
CA ILE A 360 -5.58 18.08 11.81
C ILE A 360 -4.61 19.18 11.42
N GLN A 361 -4.19 19.99 12.40
CA GLN A 361 -3.10 20.96 12.25
C GLN A 361 -1.96 20.57 13.20
N ILE A 362 -0.78 20.35 12.64
CA ILE A 362 0.41 19.94 13.37
C ILE A 362 1.41 21.09 13.35
N TYR A 363 1.99 21.43 14.49
CA TYR A 363 3.06 22.43 14.55
C TYR A 363 4.26 21.95 13.73
N LYS A 364 4.81 22.83 12.88
CA LYS A 364 5.92 22.49 11.99
C LYS A 364 7.15 21.97 12.75
N GLU A 365 7.45 22.54 13.93
CA GLU A 365 8.56 22.12 14.81
C GLU A 365 8.51 20.62 15.19
N LEU A 366 7.31 20.01 15.23
CA LEU A 366 7.15 18.57 15.51
C LEU A 366 7.54 17.68 14.32
N LEU A 367 7.76 18.28 13.14
CA LEU A 367 8.12 17.61 11.91
C LEU A 367 9.56 17.93 11.47
N GLU A 368 10.28 18.77 12.20
CA GLU A 368 11.68 19.09 11.89
C GLU A 368 12.63 17.92 12.21
N GLY A 369 13.65 17.74 11.37
CA GLY A 369 14.61 16.63 11.47
C GLY A 369 14.13 15.36 10.76
N ASP A 370 14.73 14.21 11.10
CA ASP A 370 14.44 12.90 10.50
C ASP A 370 13.19 12.26 11.14
N VAL A 371 12.05 12.95 11.05
CA VAL A 371 10.76 12.48 11.61
C VAL A 371 9.97 11.73 10.53
N VAL A 372 9.25 10.68 10.93
CA VAL A 372 8.28 9.98 10.05
C VAL A 372 6.89 10.17 10.65
N LEU A 373 6.01 10.86 9.91
CA LEU A 373 4.62 11.05 10.28
C LEU A 373 3.84 9.78 9.97
N GLY A 374 3.42 9.06 10.99
CA GLY A 374 2.51 7.92 10.91
C GLY A 374 1.07 8.36 11.15
N ILE A 375 0.23 8.33 10.12
CA ILE A 375 -1.20 8.58 10.20
C ILE A 375 -1.92 7.23 10.35
N THR A 376 -2.64 7.05 11.45
CA THR A 376 -3.34 5.79 11.75
C THR A 376 -4.85 5.99 11.63
N ALA A 377 -5.50 5.24 10.73
CA ALA A 377 -6.95 5.11 10.65
C ALA A 377 -7.38 3.81 11.34
N GLU A 378 -8.42 3.88 12.18
CA GLU A 378 -8.96 2.77 12.98
C GLU A 378 -10.47 2.67 12.76
N ASP A 379 -10.97 1.45 12.57
CA ASP A 379 -12.41 1.15 12.42
C ASP A 379 -13.08 0.76 13.74
N SER A 380 -14.36 0.38 13.69
CA SER A 380 -15.13 -0.03 14.87
C SER A 380 -14.70 -1.38 15.48
N ALA A 381 -14.02 -2.23 14.70
CA ALA A 381 -13.48 -3.51 15.14
C ALA A 381 -12.10 -3.34 15.80
N GLY A 382 -11.45 -2.20 15.57
CA GLY A 382 -10.08 -1.91 16.00
C GLY A 382 -9.03 -2.35 14.97
N ASN A 383 -9.40 -2.64 13.72
CA ASN A 383 -8.41 -2.82 12.66
C ASN A 383 -7.81 -1.46 12.29
N GLN A 384 -6.51 -1.47 11.96
CA GLN A 384 -5.76 -0.25 11.73
C GLN A 384 -5.02 -0.27 10.39
N THR A 385 -5.04 0.88 9.71
CA THR A 385 -4.15 1.19 8.60
C THR A 385 -3.24 2.33 8.99
N ILE A 386 -1.93 2.16 8.77
CA ILE A 386 -0.91 3.17 9.07
C ILE A 386 -0.30 3.64 7.76
N LEU A 387 -0.37 4.94 7.51
CA LEU A 387 0.30 5.64 6.43
C LEU A 387 1.52 6.37 6.99
N GLU A 388 2.73 5.98 6.55
CA GLU A 388 3.98 6.62 6.97
C GLU A 388 4.48 7.59 5.88
N ILE A 389 4.66 8.85 6.26
CA ILE A 389 5.14 9.92 5.38
C ILE A 389 6.38 10.55 6.02
N PRO A 390 7.56 10.49 5.39
CA PRO A 390 8.75 11.17 5.89
C PRO A 390 8.52 12.69 5.98
N SER A 391 8.93 13.32 7.08
CA SER A 391 8.76 14.76 7.26
C SER A 391 9.53 15.57 6.22
N SER A 392 10.63 15.03 5.67
CA SER A 392 11.34 15.63 4.53
C SER A 392 10.48 15.75 3.27
N GLU A 393 9.54 14.84 3.04
CA GLU A 393 8.59 14.91 1.93
C GLU A 393 7.51 15.96 2.19
N ILE A 394 7.11 16.12 3.44
CA ILE A 394 6.11 17.10 3.88
C ILE A 394 6.71 18.51 3.82
N LEU A 395 7.83 18.74 4.51
CA LEU A 395 8.51 20.03 4.60
C LEU A 395 9.15 20.44 3.27
N GLY A 396 9.68 19.48 2.50
CA GLY A 396 10.26 19.74 1.18
C GLY A 396 9.29 20.33 0.16
N GLN A 397 7.98 20.09 0.33
CA GLN A 397 6.94 20.73 -0.50
C GLN A 397 6.81 22.23 -0.23
N PHE A 398 7.21 22.70 0.96
CA PHE A 398 7.01 24.09 1.40
C PHE A 398 8.32 24.90 1.42
N GLU A 399 9.47 24.26 1.66
CA GLU A 399 10.78 24.92 1.61
C GLU A 399 11.15 25.43 0.21
N HIS A 400 10.53 24.90 -0.85
CA HIS A 400 10.70 25.40 -2.21
C HIS A 400 10.11 26.82 -2.42
N ASN A 401 9.20 27.27 -1.55
CA ASN A 401 8.53 28.56 -1.66
C ASN A 401 9.18 29.66 -0.79
N ALA A 402 9.91 29.30 0.27
CA ALA A 402 10.61 30.26 1.14
C ALA A 402 11.94 30.76 0.52
N PHE A 403 12.52 30.03 -0.43
CA PHE A 403 13.76 30.41 -1.12
C PHE A 403 13.58 31.54 -2.15
N LEU A 404 12.34 31.98 -2.42
CA LEU A 404 12.06 33.05 -3.38
C LEU A 404 11.89 34.44 -2.74
N SER A 405 12.04 34.59 -1.42
CA SER A 405 11.81 35.85 -0.71
C SER A 405 13.01 36.41 0.06
N GLN A 406 14.16 35.73 0.10
CA GLN A 406 15.41 36.27 0.65
C GLN A 406 16.52 36.32 -0.41
N ASP A 407 17.26 37.42 -0.38
CA ASP A 407 18.42 37.78 -1.20
C ASP A 407 18.14 38.37 -2.59
N TYR A 408 17.61 39.59 -2.54
CA TYR A 408 17.83 40.61 -3.57
C TYR A 408 19.15 41.34 -3.27
N ASP A 409 20.29 40.76 -3.68
CA ASP A 409 21.47 41.55 -4.02
C ASP A 409 22.05 41.05 -5.34
N GLY A 410 22.22 41.99 -6.26
CA GLY A 410 22.47 41.71 -7.66
C GLY A 410 23.87 41.19 -7.89
N ASN A 411 23.99 39.93 -8.31
CA ASN A 411 24.84 39.50 -9.43
C ASN A 411 24.65 38.00 -9.67
N ASP A 412 24.73 37.60 -10.94
CA ASP A 412 24.67 36.23 -11.46
C ASP A 412 23.31 35.50 -11.43
N ILE A 413 22.47 35.91 -12.38
CA ILE A 413 21.37 35.10 -12.90
C ILE A 413 21.96 33.95 -13.72
N ARG A 414 22.34 32.86 -13.06
CA ARG A 414 22.43 31.50 -13.62
C ARG A 414 22.65 30.51 -12.49
N THR A 415 21.85 29.45 -12.52
CA THR A 415 21.85 28.28 -11.62
C THR A 415 20.81 28.40 -10.52
N VAL A 416 20.12 27.29 -10.21
CA VAL A 416 18.98 27.16 -9.28
C VAL A 416 17.59 27.44 -9.90
N VAL A 417 17.30 26.82 -11.05
CA VAL A 417 15.91 26.51 -11.49
C VAL A 417 15.73 24.99 -11.66
N SER A 418 16.57 24.18 -11.00
CA SER A 418 16.86 22.83 -11.48
C SER A 418 16.80 21.71 -10.44
N GLY A 419 16.01 21.86 -9.37
CA GLY A 419 15.90 20.84 -8.31
C GLY A 419 14.56 20.10 -8.28
N SER A 420 13.47 20.84 -8.03
CA SER A 420 12.15 20.25 -7.73
C SER A 420 11.35 19.85 -8.98
N LEU A 421 11.58 20.53 -10.11
CA LEU A 421 11.06 20.09 -11.41
C LEU A 421 11.88 18.93 -11.98
N LEU A 422 13.17 18.83 -11.62
CA LEU A 422 14.07 17.80 -12.12
C LEU A 422 13.93 16.44 -11.40
N GLY A 423 13.41 16.43 -10.17
CA GLY A 423 13.12 15.21 -9.42
C GLY A 423 12.00 14.36 -10.04
N SER A 424 10.90 15.00 -10.45
CA SER A 424 9.79 14.36 -11.18
C SER A 424 10.15 14.03 -12.64
N ILE A 425 11.10 14.77 -13.22
CA ILE A 425 11.75 14.49 -14.52
C ILE A 425 12.67 13.25 -14.43
N SER A 426 13.20 12.88 -13.26
CA SER A 426 14.04 11.66 -13.12
C SER A 426 13.24 10.36 -13.02
N ALA A 427 11.97 10.44 -12.63
CA ALA A 427 11.08 9.29 -12.46
C ALA A 427 10.29 8.94 -13.73
N GLY A 428 10.00 9.92 -14.60
CA GLY A 428 9.49 9.68 -15.95
C GLY A 428 10.65 9.77 -16.95
N GLY A 429 10.92 8.71 -17.71
CA GLY A 429 12.01 8.68 -18.69
C GLY A 429 12.00 9.87 -19.67
N ILE A 430 13.02 9.98 -20.53
CA ILE A 430 13.28 11.12 -21.46
C ILE A 430 12.02 11.66 -22.16
N GLN A 431 11.05 10.79 -22.47
CA GLN A 431 9.77 11.16 -23.05
C GLN A 431 8.87 12.03 -22.15
N ALA A 432 8.82 11.79 -20.84
CA ALA A 432 8.15 12.66 -19.88
C ALA A 432 8.85 14.03 -19.77
N GLN A 433 10.19 14.02 -19.82
CA GLN A 433 11.01 15.25 -19.79
C GLN A 433 10.78 16.13 -21.03
N VAL A 434 10.69 15.52 -22.22
CA VAL A 434 10.40 16.20 -23.49
C VAL A 434 8.96 16.71 -23.53
N ASN A 435 7.99 15.91 -23.10
CA ASN A 435 6.58 16.32 -22.99
C ASN A 435 6.43 17.52 -22.04
N PHE A 436 7.17 17.51 -20.94
CA PHE A 436 7.12 18.56 -19.93
C PHE A 436 7.79 19.87 -20.39
N ALA A 437 8.97 19.80 -21.03
CA ALA A 437 9.58 20.97 -21.67
C ALA A 437 8.65 21.59 -22.73
N PHE A 438 7.91 20.75 -23.45
CA PHE A 438 6.91 21.20 -24.43
C PHE A 438 5.70 21.89 -23.78
N ILE A 439 5.20 21.36 -22.66
CA ILE A 439 4.14 21.99 -21.85
C ILE A 439 4.59 23.37 -21.34
N ILE A 440 5.82 23.51 -20.87
CA ILE A 440 6.37 24.81 -20.43
C ILE A 440 6.42 25.81 -21.58
N ILE A 441 6.89 25.39 -22.77
CA ILE A 441 6.95 26.25 -23.95
C ILE A 441 5.54 26.69 -24.38
N LEU A 442 4.57 25.78 -24.36
CA LEU A 442 3.19 26.08 -24.69
C LEU A 442 2.53 27.00 -23.66
N PHE A 443 2.81 26.79 -22.37
CA PHE A 443 2.34 27.65 -21.30
C PHE A 443 2.96 29.06 -21.39
N ALA A 444 4.25 29.16 -21.70
CA ALA A 444 4.92 30.44 -21.92
C ALA A 444 4.33 31.20 -23.12
N LEU A 445 4.03 30.48 -24.22
CA LEU A 445 3.35 31.07 -25.38
C LEU A 445 1.91 31.51 -25.04
N PHE A 446 1.20 30.75 -24.20
CA PHE A 446 -0.14 31.12 -23.70
C PHE A 446 -0.10 32.38 -22.82
N MET A 447 0.83 32.45 -21.86
CA MET A 447 1.02 33.62 -21.00
C MET A 447 1.43 34.85 -21.80
N PHE A 448 2.24 34.68 -22.85
CA PHE A 448 2.61 35.75 -23.76
C PHE A 448 1.41 36.25 -24.57
N ASP A 449 0.57 35.37 -25.10
CA ASP A 449 -0.65 35.73 -25.83
C ASP A 449 -1.63 36.48 -24.90
N PHE A 450 -1.82 35.99 -23.67
CA PHE A 450 -2.66 36.65 -22.66
C PHE A 450 -2.12 38.04 -22.28
N TYR A 451 -0.81 38.18 -22.08
CA TYR A 451 -0.16 39.47 -21.79
C TYR A 451 -0.32 40.48 -22.94
N VAL A 452 -0.15 40.02 -24.18
CA VAL A 452 -0.32 40.86 -25.38
C VAL A 452 -1.78 41.30 -25.55
N ILE A 453 -2.74 40.40 -25.31
CA ILE A 453 -4.18 40.72 -25.36
C ILE A 453 -4.55 41.74 -24.27
N HIS A 454 -4.04 41.57 -23.05
CA HIS A 454 -4.27 42.50 -21.94
C HIS A 454 -3.70 43.89 -22.23
N LYS A 455 -2.46 43.96 -22.73
CA LYS A 455 -1.77 45.24 -22.99
C LYS A 455 -2.28 45.99 -24.23
N SER A 456 -2.89 45.29 -25.19
CA SER A 456 -3.39 45.90 -26.43
C SER A 456 -4.84 46.41 -26.34
N GLY A 457 -5.51 46.26 -25.19
CA GLY A 457 -6.87 46.78 -24.96
C GLY A 457 -7.97 46.09 -25.79
N LEU A 458 -7.67 44.93 -26.41
CA LEU A 458 -8.54 44.20 -27.34
C LEU A 458 -9.55 43.28 -26.63
N THR A 459 -9.94 43.60 -25.40
CA THR A 459 -10.85 42.79 -24.56
C THR A 459 -12.33 42.88 -24.97
N GLY A 460 -12.66 43.63 -26.02
CA GLY A 460 -14.04 43.85 -26.49
C GLY A 460 -14.36 43.31 -27.90
N VAL A 461 -15.40 42.48 -27.97
CA VAL A 461 -16.30 42.14 -29.11
C VAL A 461 -15.70 41.52 -30.40
N LYS A 462 -14.39 41.63 -30.70
CA LYS A 462 -13.76 40.85 -31.80
C LYS A 462 -13.38 39.41 -31.41
N ARG A 463 -14.07 38.85 -30.41
CA ARG A 463 -13.76 37.56 -29.76
C ARG A 463 -14.15 36.32 -30.59
N SER A 464 -14.93 36.44 -31.66
CA SER A 464 -15.60 35.28 -32.29
C SER A 464 -14.80 34.52 -33.38
N LYS A 465 -13.55 34.89 -33.70
CA LYS A 465 -12.77 34.21 -34.77
C LYS A 465 -11.59 33.34 -34.30
N SER A 466 -11.35 33.19 -32.99
CA SER A 466 -10.14 32.53 -32.43
C SER A 466 -10.41 31.26 -31.59
N HIS A 467 -11.61 30.66 -31.67
CA HIS A 467 -11.99 29.51 -30.82
C HIS A 467 -11.33 28.15 -31.17
N LEU A 468 -10.45 28.06 -32.17
CA LEU A 468 -9.84 26.79 -32.57
C LEU A 468 -8.66 26.35 -31.66
N HIS A 469 -8.13 27.26 -30.84
CA HIS A 469 -6.89 26.99 -30.09
C HIS A 469 -7.13 26.26 -28.76
N LEU A 470 -8.30 26.40 -28.13
CA LEU A 470 -8.55 25.81 -26.81
C LEU A 470 -8.85 24.29 -26.90
N SER A 471 -9.62 23.87 -27.90
CA SER A 471 -10.06 22.48 -28.06
C SER A 471 -8.97 21.55 -28.60
N ALA A 472 -8.12 22.03 -29.53
CA ALA A 472 -6.98 21.25 -30.02
C ALA A 472 -5.90 21.02 -28.95
N MET A 473 -5.76 21.95 -28.00
CA MET A 473 -4.81 21.81 -26.89
C MET A 473 -5.30 20.89 -25.79
N ILE A 474 -6.61 20.84 -25.50
CA ILE A 474 -7.19 19.89 -24.55
C ILE A 474 -6.99 18.45 -25.02
N ILE A 475 -7.11 18.17 -26.33
CA ILE A 475 -6.89 16.83 -26.89
C ILE A 475 -5.40 16.42 -26.77
N LEU A 476 -4.46 17.35 -26.97
CA LEU A 476 -3.03 17.08 -26.80
C LEU A 476 -2.64 16.84 -25.33
N ILE A 477 -3.30 17.54 -24.39
CA ILE A 477 -3.14 17.30 -22.95
C ILE A 477 -3.70 15.92 -22.59
N LEU A 478 -4.87 15.53 -23.11
CA LEU A 478 -5.47 14.22 -22.83
C LEU A 478 -4.62 13.04 -23.34
N VAL A 479 -3.98 13.18 -24.51
CA VAL A 479 -3.07 12.16 -25.05
C VAL A 479 -1.78 12.03 -24.22
N ALA A 480 -1.35 13.09 -23.53
CA ALA A 480 -0.17 13.06 -22.65
C ALA A 480 -0.47 12.47 -21.26
N PHE A 481 -1.72 12.49 -20.79
CA PHE A 481 -2.12 11.96 -19.48
C PHE A 481 -2.38 10.44 -19.46
N MET A 482 -2.63 9.80 -20.61
CA MET A 482 -2.91 8.36 -20.68
C MET A 482 -1.63 7.51 -20.75
N GLY A 483 -0.73 7.67 -19.78
CA GLY A 483 0.57 7.02 -19.66
C GLY A 483 0.70 5.64 -20.32
N GLY A 484 1.74 5.47 -21.13
CA GLY A 484 2.01 4.26 -21.92
C GLY A 484 2.07 2.98 -21.06
N PHE A 485 1.67 1.89 -21.69
CA PHE A 485 1.59 0.52 -21.15
C PHE A 485 2.76 0.16 -20.22
N GLY A 486 2.47 -0.05 -18.93
CA GLY A 486 3.39 -0.62 -17.95
C GLY A 486 3.48 -2.15 -18.05
N GLY A 487 4.54 -2.73 -17.48
CA GLY A 487 4.83 -4.17 -17.49
C GLY A 487 3.78 -5.06 -16.79
N SER A 488 3.97 -6.37 -16.88
CA SER A 488 3.02 -7.42 -16.49
C SER A 488 3.49 -8.22 -15.27
N ILE A 489 2.58 -8.57 -14.37
CA ILE A 489 2.81 -9.49 -13.24
C ILE A 489 1.79 -10.64 -13.30
N ILE A 490 2.17 -11.85 -12.89
CA ILE A 490 1.27 -13.01 -12.79
C ILE A 490 1.60 -13.87 -11.57
#